data_AF-A0A838QN69-F1
#
_entry.id   AF-A0A838QN69-F1
#
_cell.length_a   1.000
_cell.length_b   1.000
_cell.length_c   1.000
_cell.angle_alpha   90.00
_cell.angle_beta   90.00
_cell.angle_gamma   90.00
#
_symmetry.space_group_name_H-M   'P 1'
#
loop_
_entity.id
_entity.type
_entity.pdbx_description
1 polymer ?
#
loop_
_entity_poly.entity_id
_entity_poly.type
_entity_poly.pdbx_seq_one_letter_code
_entity_poly.pdbx_strand_id
1 'polypeptide(L)' 'MRLSANTLELAAATQRDPRWASVVGRSATADGSFYYSVKTTGVYCRPSCAARVARPENVRFHSSRTEAEEA' A
#
# COMPACT_ATOMS: atom_id res chain seq x y z
N MET A 1 11.66 -7.31 -22.25
CA MET A 1 10.82 -6.54 -21.30
C MET A 1 11.43 -6.73 -19.91
N ARG A 2 12.36 -5.85 -19.48
CA ARG A 2 13.00 -5.98 -18.16
C ARG A 2 12.14 -5.24 -17.16
N LEU A 3 11.46 -5.94 -16.26
CA LEU A 3 11.09 -5.34 -14.98
C LEU A 3 12.40 -4.95 -14.31
N SER A 4 12.57 -3.66 -14.04
CA SER A 4 13.72 -3.13 -13.32
C SER A 4 13.85 -3.89 -12.00
N ALA A 5 15.04 -4.36 -11.63
CA ALA A 5 15.28 -5.05 -10.36
C ALA A 5 14.67 -4.28 -9.16
N ASN A 6 14.75 -2.95 -9.23
CA ASN A 6 14.17 -2.00 -8.30
C ASN A 6 12.66 -2.21 -8.03
N THR A 7 11.88 -2.60 -9.03
CA THR A 7 10.43 -2.83 -8.90
C THR A 7 10.16 -4.10 -8.07
N LEU A 8 10.96 -5.15 -8.27
CA LEU A 8 10.83 -6.39 -7.52
C LEU A 8 11.26 -6.21 -6.06
N GLU A 9 12.32 -5.42 -5.82
CA GLU A 9 12.78 -5.10 -4.47
C GLU A 9 11.75 -4.29 -3.68
N LEU A 10 11.13 -3.28 -4.30
CA LEU A 10 10.03 -2.52 -3.71
C LEU A 10 8.83 -3.42 -3.42
N ALA A 11 8.44 -4.27 -4.38
CA ALA A 11 7.37 -5.23 -4.17
C ALA A 11 7.66 -6.18 -3.00
N ALA A 12 8.89 -6.68 -2.89
CA ALA A 12 9.29 -7.58 -1.81
C ALA A 12 9.39 -6.86 -0.46
N ALA A 13 9.80 -5.59 -0.43
CA ALA A 13 9.78 -4.78 0.78
C ALA A 13 8.35 -4.56 1.29
N THR A 14 7.43 -4.13 0.41
CA THR A 14 6.02 -3.98 0.74
C THR A 14 5.41 -5.29 1.21
N GLN A 15 5.65 -6.39 0.50
CA GLN A 15 5.08 -7.70 0.86
C GLN A 15 5.59 -8.26 2.18
N ARG A 16 6.83 -7.92 2.58
CA ARG A 16 7.40 -8.30 3.88
C ARG A 16 6.89 -7.43 5.02
N ASP A 17 6.27 -6.29 4.73
CA ASP A 17 5.69 -5.44 5.76
C ASP A 17 4.39 -6.08 6.29
N PRO A 18 4.21 -6.19 7.62
CA PRO A 18 3.01 -6.80 8.20
C PRO A 18 1.72 -6.05 7.83
N ARG A 19 1.80 -4.75 7.51
CA ARG A 19 0.65 -3.95 7.06
C ARG A 19 0.10 -4.45 5.73
N TRP A 20 0.94 -5.01 4.87
CA TRP A 20 0.50 -5.56 3.59
C TRP A 20 -0.46 -6.72 3.76
N ALA A 21 -0.20 -7.61 4.72
CA ALA A 21 -1.10 -8.72 5.03
C ALA A 21 -2.49 -8.22 5.44
N SER A 22 -2.57 -7.11 6.18
CA SER A 22 -3.85 -6.47 6.54
C SER A 22 -4.56 -5.84 5.33
N VAL A 23 -3.83 -5.27 4.38
CA VAL A 23 -4.41 -4.73 3.13
C VAL A 23 -4.95 -5.87 2.25
N VAL A 24 -4.17 -6.93 2.06
CA VAL A 24 -4.58 -8.10 1.26
C VAL A 24 -5.74 -8.84 1.92
N GLY A 25 -5.68 -8.99 3.25
CA GLY A 25 -6.71 -9.60 4.07
C GLY A 25 -7.93 -8.71 4.34
N ARG A 26 -7.94 -7.47 3.83
CA ARG A 26 -9.01 -6.47 4.03
C ARG A 26 -9.43 -6.32 5.48
N SER A 27 -8.46 -6.31 6.39
CA SER A 27 -8.72 -6.29 7.83
C SER A 27 -9.28 -4.94 8.25
N ALA A 28 -10.56 -4.89 8.58
CA ALA A 28 -11.21 -3.70 9.13
C ALA A 28 -10.62 -3.24 10.47
N THR A 29 -9.94 -4.13 11.20
CA THR A 29 -9.22 -3.79 12.43
C THR A 29 -8.02 -2.87 12.20
N ALA A 30 -7.46 -2.87 10.99
CA ALA A 30 -6.40 -1.95 10.61
C ALA A 30 -6.94 -0.62 10.08
N ASP A 31 -8.26 -0.47 9.92
CA ASP A 31 -8.88 0.78 9.46
C ASP A 31 -8.58 1.90 10.46
N GLY A 32 -7.99 2.99 9.98
CA GLY A 32 -7.57 4.12 10.82
C GLY A 32 -6.25 3.92 11.56
N SER A 33 -5.66 2.71 11.58
CA SER A 33 -4.31 2.48 12.13
C SER A 33 -3.22 2.92 11.17
N PHE A 34 -3.44 2.75 9.87
CA PHE A 34 -2.56 3.24 8.82
C PHE A 34 -3.35 3.42 7.52
N TYR A 35 -2.75 4.15 6.58
CA TYR A 35 -3.27 4.38 5.24
C TYR A 35 -2.24 3.93 4.23
N TYR A 36 -2.66 3.63 3.01
CA TYR A 36 -1.71 3.35 1.93
C TYR A 36 -2.04 4.21 0.72
N SER A 37 -1.02 4.71 0.03
CA SER A 37 -1.17 5.43 -1.23
C SER A 37 -0.60 4.65 -2.39
N VAL A 38 -1.19 4.87 -3.57
CA VAL A 38 -0.82 4.21 -4.81
C VAL A 38 -0.11 5.21 -5.71
N LYS A 39 1.20 5.06 -5.88
CA LYS A 39 2.07 5.98 -6.64
C LYS A 39 1.57 6.23 -8.07
N THR A 40 0.94 5.23 -8.70
CA THR A 40 0.48 5.36 -10.09
C THR A 40 -0.79 6.20 -10.24
N THR A 41 -1.62 6.28 -9.21
CA THR A 41 -2.88 7.02 -9.25
C THR A 41 -2.88 8.25 -8.35
N GLY A 42 -1.94 8.36 -7.40
CA GLY A 42 -1.96 9.40 -6.36
C GLY A 42 -3.12 9.26 -5.38
N VAL A 43 -3.83 8.12 -5.41
CA VAL A 43 -4.99 7.88 -4.54
C VAL A 43 -4.52 7.14 -3.31
N TYR A 44 -4.91 7.63 -2.13
CA TYR A 44 -4.79 6.90 -0.88
C TYR A 44 -6.08 6.18 -0.50
N CYS A 45 -5.93 5.04 0.18
CA CYS A 45 -7.04 4.21 0.63
C CYS A 45 -6.73 3.58 1.98
N ARG A 46 -7.80 3.03 2.57
CA ARG A 46 -7.76 2.30 3.83
C ARG A 46 -7.55 0.80 3.59
N PRO A 47 -6.91 0.06 4.52
CA PRO A 47 -6.66 -1.36 4.36
C PRO A 47 -7.93 -2.20 4.21
N SER A 48 -9.09 -1.74 4.69
CA SER A 48 -10.38 -2.41 4.54
C SER A 48 -11.05 -2.20 3.17
N CYS A 49 -10.51 -1.31 2.33
CA CYS A 49 -11.20 -0.88 1.12
C CYS A 49 -11.46 -2.04 0.16
N ALA A 50 -12.69 -2.13 -0.36
CA ALA A 50 -13.06 -3.13 -1.36
C ALA A 50 -12.40 -2.91 -2.74
N ALA A 51 -11.69 -1.78 -2.91
CA ALA A 51 -10.94 -1.48 -4.12
C ALA A 51 -9.91 -2.58 -4.45
N ARG A 52 -9.58 -2.69 -5.73
CA ARG A 52 -8.54 -3.62 -6.18
C ARG A 52 -7.22 -3.19 -5.57
N VAL A 53 -6.58 -4.09 -4.83
CA VAL A 53 -5.26 -3.84 -4.25
C VAL A 53 -4.28 -3.55 -5.38
N ALA A 54 -3.61 -2.41 -5.30
CA ALA A 54 -2.61 -1.99 -6.27
C ALA A 54 -1.38 -2.91 -6.21
N ARG A 55 -0.53 -2.84 -7.23
CA ARG A 55 0.72 -3.62 -7.23
C ARG A 55 1.59 -3.17 -6.04
N PRO A 56 2.15 -4.10 -5.24
CA PRO A 56 2.90 -3.76 -4.03
C PRO A 56 4.11 -2.85 -4.29
N GLU A 57 4.69 -2.93 -5.48
CA GLU A 57 5.77 -2.04 -5.95
C GLU A 57 5.37 -0.54 -6.03
N ASN A 58 4.07 -0.27 -6.18
CA ASN A 58 3.50 1.08 -6.29
C ASN A 58 2.79 1.52 -5.02
N VAL A 59 2.82 0.69 -3.96
CA VAL A 59 2.15 0.97 -2.70
C VAL A 59 3.14 1.56 -1.71
N ARG A 60 2.75 2.64 -1.04
CA ARG A 60 3.42 3.16 0.15
C ARG A 60 2.48 3.17 1.33
N PHE A 61 3.00 2.84 2.51
CA PHE A 61 2.26 2.92 3.77
C PHE A 61 2.55 4.23 4.47
N HIS A 62 1.52 4.80 5.08
CA HIS A 62 1.53 6.05 5.82
C HIS A 62 0.88 5.83 7.17
N SER A 63 1.41 6.47 8.20
CA SER A 63 0.90 6.28 9.56
C SER A 63 -0.36 7.13 9.79
N SER A 64 -0.45 8.27 9.11
CA SER A 64 -1.56 9.22 9.27
C SER A 64 -2.25 9.53 7.94
N ARG A 65 -3.52 9.95 8.02
CA ARG A 65 -4.28 10.41 6.85
C ARG A 65 -3.60 11.60 6.17
N THR A 66 -3.08 12.55 6.95
CA THR A 66 -2.39 13.73 6.44
C THR A 66 -1.15 13.35 5.62
N GLU A 67 -0.32 12.43 6.11
CA GLU A 67 0.83 11.93 5.34
C GLU A 67 0.40 11.26 4.03
N ALA A 68 -0.72 10.53 4.05
CA ALA A 68 -1.24 9.86 2.86
C ALA A 68 -1.83 10.83 1.83
N GLU A 69 -2.32 11.99 2.28
CA GLU A 69 -2.90 13.03 1.43
C GLU A 69 -1.81 13.87 0.74
N GLU A 70 -0.66 14.04 1.39
CA GLU A 70 0.51 14.79 0.88
C GLU A 70 1.41 13.96 -0.07
N ALA A 71 1.09 12.68 -0.31
CA ALA A 71 1.96 11.69 -0.97
C ALA A 71 1.57 11.36 -2.42
#